data_AF-A0A934BCH1-F1
#
_entry.id   AF-A0A934BCH1-F1
#
_cell.length_a   1.000
_cell.length_b   1.000
_cell.length_c   1.000
_cell.angle_alpha   90.00
_cell.angle_beta   90.00
_cell.angle_gamma   90.00
#
_symmetry.space_group_name_H-M   'P 1'
#
loop_
_entity.id
_entity.type
_entity.pdbx_description
1 polymer ?
#
loop_
_entity_poly.entity_id
_entity_poly.type
_entity_poly.pdbx_seq_one_letter_code
_entity_poly.pdbx_strand_id
1 'polypeptide(L)'
;METILDGRVYTHDIDEWKISWKSHEEYRHWCVQKHPSNFDYILVIMLNPGSLSHDGRNLKRDSTLRILREVFQGTGFNPFVINLFDLATTSPEILFKSWDKRDRDTLVYEHLNFNMFKGKLFAYGSYETRPGVGNDIKKRISNLRSYLSHLPEVQINKNKDGTPKHPMSWQRQKLKGDIKSIISEFKTISNNF
;
A
#
# COMPACT_ATOMS: atom_id res chain seq x y z
N MET A 1 0.83 4.63 -18.68
CA MET A 1 0.32 3.97 -17.45
C MET A 1 -1.14 3.49 -17.62
N GLU A 2 -1.71 3.47 -18.84
CA GLU A 2 -3.19 3.41 -18.98
C GLU A 2 -3.78 2.01 -19.21
N THR A 3 -3.04 1.00 -19.64
CA THR A 3 -3.68 -0.22 -20.18
C THR A 3 -3.73 -1.46 -19.30
N ILE A 4 -3.22 -1.48 -18.07
CA ILE A 4 -2.65 -2.77 -17.63
C ILE A 4 -3.58 -3.71 -16.83
N LEU A 5 -4.85 -3.36 -16.61
CA LEU A 5 -5.91 -4.25 -16.08
C LEU A 5 -7.26 -3.64 -16.49
N ASP A 6 -8.28 -4.41 -16.87
CA ASP A 6 -9.62 -3.82 -17.06
C ASP A 6 -10.01 -3.08 -15.78
N GLY A 7 -10.46 -1.83 -15.84
CA GLY A 7 -10.83 -1.09 -14.64
C GLY A 7 -10.92 0.41 -14.87
N ARG A 8 -11.70 1.10 -14.03
CA ARG A 8 -11.89 2.54 -14.08
C ARG A 8 -10.94 3.22 -13.11
N VAL A 9 -10.36 4.33 -13.54
CA VAL A 9 -9.57 5.21 -12.68
C VAL A 9 -10.51 6.25 -12.09
N TYR A 10 -10.56 6.30 -10.76
CA TYR A 10 -11.28 7.30 -10.00
C TYR A 10 -10.28 8.30 -9.44
N THR A 11 -10.71 9.55 -9.25
CA THR A 11 -9.85 10.61 -8.71
C THR A 11 -10.67 11.60 -7.89
N HIS A 12 -10.19 11.92 -6.70
CA HIS A 12 -10.79 12.90 -5.81
C HIS A 12 -9.71 13.68 -5.06
N ASP A 13 -9.97 14.97 -4.85
CA ASP A 13 -9.13 15.82 -4.02
C ASP A 13 -9.64 15.84 -2.57
N ILE A 14 -8.75 15.72 -1.60
CA ILE A 14 -9.03 15.81 -0.17
C ILE A 14 -7.83 16.39 0.57
N ASP A 15 -8.05 17.42 1.40
CA ASP A 15 -7.01 18.02 2.24
C ASP A 15 -5.73 18.43 1.47
N GLU A 16 -5.86 18.99 0.26
CA GLU A 16 -4.74 19.33 -0.66
C GLU A 16 -4.05 18.11 -1.32
N TRP A 17 -4.53 16.90 -1.06
CA TRP A 17 -4.05 15.68 -1.72
C TRP A 17 -4.97 15.28 -2.87
N LYS A 18 -4.35 14.98 -4.03
CA LYS A 18 -5.02 14.31 -5.14
C LYS A 18 -4.90 12.79 -4.95
N ILE A 19 -6.04 12.13 -4.71
CA ILE A 19 -6.11 10.69 -4.52
C ILE A 19 -6.69 10.06 -5.77
N SER A 20 -5.94 9.16 -6.39
CA SER A 20 -6.39 8.39 -7.54
C SER A 20 -6.29 6.90 -7.24
N TRP A 21 -7.27 6.12 -7.66
CA TRP A 21 -7.21 4.66 -7.55
C TRP A 21 -7.82 4.02 -8.78
N LYS A 22 -7.39 2.79 -9.07
CA LYS A 22 -7.96 1.97 -10.13
C LYS A 22 -8.74 0.82 -9.52
N SER A 23 -10.00 0.70 -9.93
CA SER A 23 -10.88 -0.38 -9.50
C SER A 23 -11.61 -1.02 -10.68
N HIS A 24 -11.89 -2.31 -10.53
CA HIS A 24 -12.75 -3.08 -11.40
C HIS A 24 -13.77 -3.81 -10.53
N GLU A 25 -15.05 -3.43 -10.63
CA GLU A 25 -16.09 -3.97 -9.76
C GLU A 25 -15.67 -3.90 -8.29
N GLU A 26 -15.64 -5.02 -7.56
CA GLU A 26 -15.22 -5.08 -6.16
C GLU A 26 -13.70 -5.13 -5.94
N TYR A 27 -12.90 -5.12 -7.01
CA TYR A 27 -11.44 -5.23 -6.95
C TYR A 27 -10.79 -3.85 -7.04
N ARG A 28 -9.83 -3.55 -6.16
CA ARG A 28 -9.03 -2.32 -6.20
C ARG A 28 -7.57 -2.67 -6.37
N HIS A 29 -7.02 -2.31 -7.51
CA HIS A 29 -5.68 -2.70 -7.91
C HIS A 29 -4.59 -1.86 -7.25
N TRP A 30 -4.75 -0.53 -7.29
CA TRP A 30 -3.80 0.40 -6.68
C TRP A 30 -4.47 1.70 -6.25
N CYS A 31 -3.82 2.43 -5.35
CA CYS A 31 -4.22 3.77 -4.91
C CYS A 31 -2.99 4.66 -4.73
N VAL A 32 -2.94 5.81 -5.38
CA VAL A 32 -1.88 6.81 -5.23
C VAL A 32 -2.44 8.05 -4.53
N GLN A 33 -1.68 8.60 -3.59
CA GLN A 33 -2.00 9.89 -2.94
C GLN A 33 -0.88 10.87 -3.27
N LYS A 34 -1.20 11.96 -3.97
CA LYS A 34 -0.24 12.96 -4.41
C LYS A 34 -0.43 14.28 -3.66
N HIS A 35 0.62 14.76 -3.03
CA HIS A 35 0.68 16.10 -2.48
C HIS A 35 1.57 16.99 -3.38
N PRO A 36 1.18 18.25 -3.66
CA PRO A 36 1.98 19.14 -4.52
C PRO A 36 3.41 19.38 -4.05
N SER A 37 3.68 19.28 -2.74
CA SER A 37 5.03 19.45 -2.18
C SER A 37 5.92 18.21 -2.27
N ASN A 38 5.42 17.09 -2.78
CA ASN A 38 6.14 15.82 -2.83
C ASN A 38 6.40 15.45 -4.30
N PHE A 39 7.63 15.01 -4.60
CA PHE A 39 8.10 14.83 -5.97
C PHE A 39 8.30 13.35 -6.34
N ASP A 40 8.76 12.56 -5.37
CA ASP A 40 9.08 11.15 -5.56
C ASP A 40 7.96 10.23 -5.06
N TYR A 41 8.07 8.94 -5.35
CA TYR A 41 7.11 7.93 -4.91
C TYR A 41 7.78 6.81 -4.13
N ILE A 42 7.11 6.37 -3.07
CA ILE A 42 7.42 5.11 -2.37
C ILE A 42 6.27 4.14 -2.61
N LEU A 43 6.62 2.94 -3.06
CA LEU A 43 5.67 1.85 -3.21
C LEU A 43 5.29 1.31 -1.83
N VAL A 44 4.03 1.42 -1.43
CA VAL A 44 3.51 0.93 -0.15
C VAL A 44 2.75 -0.37 -0.38
N ILE A 45 3.21 -1.45 0.24
CA ILE A 45 2.64 -2.80 0.09
C ILE A 45 1.74 -3.08 1.29
N MET A 46 0.45 -3.35 1.01
CA MET A 46 -0.57 -3.61 2.04
C MET A 46 -1.35 -4.89 1.75
N LEU A 47 -1.96 -5.53 2.73
CA LEU A 47 -2.82 -6.71 2.46
C LEU A 47 -4.11 -6.28 1.74
N ASN A 48 -4.72 -5.22 2.25
CA ASN A 48 -5.83 -4.50 1.66
C ASN A 48 -5.81 -3.11 2.30
N PRO A 49 -5.54 -2.01 1.57
CA PRO A 49 -5.76 -0.68 2.10
C PRO A 49 -7.17 -0.62 2.66
N GLY A 50 -7.34 0.20 3.69
CA GLY A 50 -8.59 0.38 4.37
C GLY A 50 -9.78 0.49 3.42
N SER A 51 -10.92 0.20 4.03
CA SER A 51 -12.31 0.48 3.65
C SER A 51 -12.67 1.11 2.32
N LEU A 52 -11.86 1.99 1.69
CA LEU A 52 -12.10 2.65 0.42
C LEU A 52 -12.76 1.69 -0.59
N SER A 53 -14.06 1.91 -0.77
CA SER A 53 -14.91 1.18 -1.69
C SER A 53 -14.42 1.40 -3.11
N HIS A 54 -14.81 0.49 -4.01
CA HIS A 54 -14.43 0.59 -5.41
C HIS A 54 -14.77 1.95 -6.06
N ASP A 55 -15.86 2.58 -5.62
CA ASP A 55 -16.35 3.89 -6.09
C ASP A 55 -15.95 5.06 -5.18
N GLY A 56 -15.21 4.81 -4.11
CA GLY A 56 -14.69 5.81 -3.21
C GLY A 56 -15.69 6.56 -2.34
N ARG A 57 -16.95 6.10 -2.24
CA ARG A 57 -17.99 6.74 -1.42
C ARG A 57 -17.58 6.96 0.05
N ASN A 58 -16.64 6.18 0.56
CA ASN A 58 -16.13 6.28 1.92
C ASN A 58 -14.68 6.81 2.02
N LEU A 59 -14.12 7.41 0.98
CA LEU A 59 -12.75 7.95 0.98
C LEU A 59 -12.46 8.86 2.18
N LYS A 60 -13.39 9.76 2.51
CA LYS A 60 -13.27 10.67 3.67
C LYS A 60 -13.20 9.96 5.03
N ARG A 61 -13.72 8.72 5.10
CA ARG A 61 -13.74 7.90 6.32
C ARG A 61 -12.59 6.90 6.37
N ASP A 62 -11.81 6.78 5.29
CA ASP A 62 -10.71 5.84 5.22
C ASP A 62 -9.54 6.26 6.11
N SER A 63 -9.48 5.65 7.29
CA SER A 63 -8.46 5.98 8.28
C SER A 63 -7.06 5.54 7.86
N THR A 64 -6.95 4.47 7.05
CA THR A 64 -5.65 3.95 6.61
C THR A 64 -5.01 4.91 5.62
N LEU A 65 -5.75 5.34 4.60
CA LEU A 65 -5.28 6.31 3.62
C LEU A 65 -5.00 7.66 4.28
N ARG A 66 -5.83 8.10 5.23
CA ARG A 66 -5.57 9.32 6.02
C ARG A 66 -4.26 9.24 6.78
N ILE A 67 -4.00 8.15 7.51
CA ILE A 67 -2.73 7.96 8.23
C ILE A 67 -1.53 7.99 7.27
N LEU A 68 -1.66 7.38 6.08
CA LEU A 68 -0.62 7.47 5.06
C LEU A 68 -0.36 8.91 4.63
N ARG A 69 -1.39 9.72 4.37
CA ARG A 69 -1.18 11.15 4.05
C ARG A 69 -0.44 11.89 5.17
N GLU A 70 -0.86 11.67 6.42
CA GLU A 70 -0.25 12.32 7.57
C GLU A 70 1.26 12.00 7.71
N VAL A 71 1.66 10.74 7.54
CA VAL A 71 3.08 10.34 7.68
C VAL A 71 3.92 10.71 6.47
N PHE A 72 3.33 10.84 5.28
CA PHE A 72 4.04 11.23 4.06
C PHE A 72 4.04 12.76 3.81
N GLN A 73 3.22 13.52 4.54
CA GLN A 73 3.14 14.99 4.41
C GLN A 73 4.51 15.63 4.64
N GLY A 74 5.02 16.35 3.63
CA GLY A 74 6.29 17.08 3.73
C GLY A 74 7.53 16.20 3.84
N THR A 75 7.43 14.92 3.45
CA THR A 75 8.59 14.00 3.40
C THR A 75 9.32 14.05 2.06
N GLY A 76 8.75 14.70 1.04
CA GLY A 76 9.22 14.66 -0.34
C GLY A 76 8.68 13.47 -1.15
N PHE A 77 8.06 12.49 -0.49
CA PHE A 77 7.55 11.26 -1.10
C PHE A 77 6.02 11.17 -1.09
N ASN A 78 5.46 10.65 -2.17
CA ASN A 78 4.05 10.29 -2.31
C ASN A 78 3.88 8.77 -2.11
N PRO A 79 2.91 8.31 -1.31
CA PRO A 79 2.61 6.89 -1.21
C PRO A 79 1.87 6.41 -2.46
N PHE A 80 2.42 5.38 -3.11
CA PHE A 80 1.73 4.59 -4.12
C PHE A 80 1.40 3.22 -3.54
N VAL A 81 0.14 2.96 -3.26
CA VAL A 81 -0.30 1.76 -2.56
C VAL A 81 -0.68 0.67 -3.55
N ILE A 82 -0.15 -0.53 -3.31
CA ILE A 82 -0.61 -1.78 -3.93
C ILE A 82 -1.10 -2.75 -2.87
N ASN A 83 -1.99 -3.63 -3.27
CA ASN A 83 -2.52 -4.65 -2.39
C ASN A 83 -1.80 -5.98 -2.67
N LEU A 84 -1.66 -6.79 -1.64
CA LEU A 84 -1.26 -8.19 -1.80
C LEU A 84 -2.40 -8.98 -2.45
N PHE A 85 -3.65 -8.59 -2.21
CA PHE A 85 -4.86 -9.18 -2.78
C PHE A 85 -5.85 -8.09 -3.18
N ASP A 86 -6.50 -8.25 -4.32
CA ASP A 86 -7.22 -7.16 -4.99
C ASP A 86 -8.63 -6.90 -4.47
N LEU A 87 -9.29 -7.87 -3.83
CA LEU A 87 -10.66 -7.71 -3.34
C LEU A 87 -10.75 -6.56 -2.32
N ALA A 88 -11.48 -5.51 -2.66
CA ALA A 88 -11.65 -4.32 -1.83
C ALA A 88 -12.72 -4.57 -0.76
N THR A 89 -12.32 -4.69 0.50
CA THR A 89 -13.22 -4.98 1.61
C THR A 89 -13.03 -3.99 2.75
N THR A 90 -14.08 -3.80 3.55
CA THR A 90 -14.04 -2.91 4.72
C THR A 90 -13.26 -3.49 5.89
N SER A 91 -13.04 -4.80 5.91
CA SER A 91 -12.21 -5.45 6.91
C SER A 91 -11.47 -6.68 6.36
N PRO A 92 -10.31 -7.04 6.96
CA PRO A 92 -9.61 -8.28 6.62
C PRO A 92 -10.47 -9.53 6.80
N GLU A 93 -11.36 -9.57 7.79
CA GLU A 93 -12.22 -10.73 8.05
C GLU A 93 -13.13 -11.06 6.87
N ILE A 94 -13.64 -10.05 6.15
CA ILE A 94 -14.45 -10.25 4.94
C ILE A 94 -13.60 -10.84 3.82
N LEU A 95 -12.37 -10.35 3.64
CA LEU A 95 -11.42 -10.88 2.66
C LEU A 95 -11.13 -12.37 2.94
N PHE A 96 -10.88 -12.73 4.20
CA PHE A 96 -10.58 -14.12 4.56
C PHE A 96 -11.80 -15.05 4.49
N LYS A 97 -13.01 -14.53 4.70
CA LYS A 97 -14.25 -15.29 4.49
C LYS A 97 -14.54 -15.55 3.01
N SER A 98 -14.01 -14.71 2.12
CA SER A 98 -14.20 -14.79 0.66
C SER A 98 -12.85 -15.04 -0.03
N TRP A 99 -12.03 -15.92 0.56
CA TRP A 99 -10.64 -16.10 0.13
C TRP A 99 -10.52 -16.60 -1.31
N ASP A 100 -11.49 -17.36 -1.78
CA ASP A 100 -11.65 -17.80 -3.16
C ASP A 100 -11.76 -16.63 -4.15
N LYS A 101 -12.30 -15.49 -3.70
CA LYS A 101 -12.47 -14.26 -4.49
C LYS A 101 -11.40 -13.20 -4.25
N ARG A 102 -10.32 -13.52 -3.52
CA ARG A 102 -9.30 -12.55 -3.07
C ARG A 102 -8.60 -11.80 -4.21
N ASP A 103 -8.45 -12.44 -5.37
CA ASP A 103 -7.83 -11.91 -6.57
C ASP A 103 -8.83 -12.04 -7.73
N ARG A 104 -8.69 -11.20 -8.75
CA ARG A 104 -9.50 -11.30 -9.96
C ARG A 104 -8.86 -12.27 -10.96
N ASP A 105 -7.76 -11.87 -11.59
CA ASP A 105 -7.08 -12.70 -12.60
C ASP A 105 -5.54 -12.56 -12.55
N THR A 106 -5.02 -11.34 -12.68
CA THR A 106 -3.57 -11.05 -12.78
C THR A 106 -3.06 -10.17 -11.64
N LEU A 107 -1.76 -10.26 -11.38
CA LEU A 107 -1.11 -9.55 -10.28
C LEU A 107 -0.78 -8.12 -10.70
N VAL A 108 -1.34 -7.14 -9.99
CA VAL A 108 -1.16 -5.70 -10.29
C VAL A 108 0.30 -5.29 -10.37
N TYR A 109 1.14 -5.80 -9.49
CA TYR A 109 2.53 -5.38 -9.41
C TYR A 109 3.36 -5.83 -10.62
N GLU A 110 3.01 -6.91 -11.31
CA GLU A 110 3.74 -7.37 -12.51
C GLU A 110 3.67 -6.37 -13.68
N HIS A 111 2.79 -5.40 -13.56
CA HIS A 111 2.44 -4.42 -14.57
C HIS A 111 2.88 -3.00 -14.22
N LEU A 112 3.49 -2.79 -13.04
CA LEU A 112 3.92 -1.46 -12.62
C LEU A 112 5.28 -1.11 -13.21
N ASN A 113 5.46 0.14 -13.62
CA ASN A 113 6.77 0.66 -13.99
C ASN A 113 7.56 1.00 -12.71
N PHE A 114 8.45 0.11 -12.27
CA PHE A 114 9.18 0.31 -11.02
C PHE A 114 10.18 1.46 -11.03
N ASN A 115 10.59 1.95 -12.20
CA ASN A 115 11.51 3.07 -12.32
C ASN A 115 10.95 4.38 -11.72
N MET A 116 9.63 4.45 -11.51
CA MET A 116 9.00 5.61 -10.86
C MET A 116 9.13 5.59 -9.33
N PHE A 117 9.50 4.47 -8.72
CA PHE A 117 9.57 4.32 -7.27
C PHE A 117 11.01 4.45 -6.78
N LYS A 118 11.21 5.27 -5.75
CA LYS A 118 12.50 5.45 -5.08
C LYS A 118 12.76 4.40 -4.00
N GLY A 119 11.71 3.72 -3.54
CA GLY A 119 11.81 2.66 -2.55
C GLY A 119 10.47 1.96 -2.32
N LYS A 120 10.49 1.00 -1.39
CA LYS A 120 9.32 0.21 -0.99
C LYS A 120 9.12 0.25 0.53
N LEU A 121 7.88 0.21 0.97
CA LEU A 121 7.49 0.15 2.37
C LEU A 121 6.45 -0.95 2.56
N PHE A 122 6.77 -1.97 3.36
CA PHE A 122 5.79 -2.98 3.75
C PHE A 122 4.97 -2.49 4.94
N ALA A 123 3.65 -2.47 4.80
CA ALA A 123 2.71 -1.97 5.80
C ALA A 123 1.47 -2.88 5.95
N TYR A 124 1.65 -4.18 5.72
CA TYR A 124 0.54 -5.12 5.62
C TYR A 124 0.09 -5.76 6.94
N GLY A 125 0.79 -5.64 8.07
CA GLY A 125 0.37 -6.27 9.34
C GLY A 125 0.91 -7.70 9.55
N SER A 126 0.40 -8.41 10.56
CA SER A 126 0.85 -9.74 10.97
C SER A 126 0.05 -10.91 10.35
N TYR A 127 -0.60 -10.69 9.21
CA TYR A 127 -1.58 -11.64 8.65
C TYR A 127 -0.96 -12.95 8.13
N GLU A 128 0.36 -13.00 7.89
CA GLU A 128 1.08 -14.22 7.54
C GLU A 128 1.06 -15.31 8.63
N THR A 129 0.68 -14.95 9.85
CA THR A 129 0.52 -15.88 10.99
C THR A 129 -0.89 -16.47 11.08
N ARG A 130 -1.81 -16.08 10.20
CA ARG A 130 -3.22 -16.49 10.28
C ARG A 130 -3.41 -17.97 9.87
N PRO A 131 -4.12 -18.79 10.67
CA PRO A 131 -4.45 -20.17 10.30
C PRO A 131 -5.24 -20.26 8.99
N GLY A 132 -5.00 -21.33 8.21
CA GLY A 132 -5.71 -21.62 6.96
C GLY A 132 -5.18 -20.90 5.72
N VAL A 133 -4.90 -19.59 5.83
CA VAL A 133 -4.48 -18.75 4.69
C VAL A 133 -3.04 -18.23 4.77
N GLY A 134 -2.38 -18.37 5.93
CA GLY A 134 -1.04 -17.81 6.17
C GLY A 134 0.03 -18.27 5.19
N ASN A 135 -0.03 -19.52 4.72
CA ASN A 135 0.93 -20.05 3.74
C ASN A 135 0.82 -19.35 2.38
N ASP A 136 -0.40 -19.08 1.91
CA ASP A 136 -0.64 -18.35 0.66
C ASP A 136 -0.12 -16.91 0.76
N ILE A 137 -0.37 -16.27 1.91
CA ILE A 137 0.10 -14.90 2.20
C ILE A 137 1.63 -14.87 2.20
N LYS A 138 2.30 -15.81 2.90
CA LYS A 138 3.77 -15.93 2.91
C LYS A 138 4.32 -16.13 1.51
N LYS A 139 3.69 -16.98 0.70
CA LYS A 139 4.10 -17.22 -0.70
C LYS A 139 3.97 -15.94 -1.54
N ARG A 140 2.85 -15.22 -1.45
CA ARG A 140 2.64 -13.93 -2.14
C ARG A 140 3.70 -12.88 -1.73
N ILE A 141 3.98 -12.76 -0.44
CA ILE A 141 5.00 -11.85 0.10
C ILE A 141 6.39 -12.24 -0.40
N SER A 142 6.74 -13.52 -0.39
CA SER A 142 8.03 -14.02 -0.86
C SER A 142 8.25 -13.68 -2.34
N ASN A 143 7.25 -13.99 -3.18
CA ASN A 143 7.28 -13.67 -4.61
C ASN A 143 7.44 -12.16 -4.83
N LEU A 144 6.66 -11.35 -4.11
CA LEU A 144 6.73 -9.89 -4.20
C LEU A 144 8.09 -9.35 -3.74
N ARG A 145 8.67 -9.89 -2.66
CA ARG A 145 10.01 -9.49 -2.19
C ARG A 145 11.10 -9.80 -3.21
N SER A 146 11.02 -10.97 -3.85
CA SER A 146 11.93 -11.35 -4.93
C SER A 146 11.80 -10.39 -6.13
N TYR A 147 10.56 -10.12 -6.55
CA TYR A 147 10.26 -9.23 -7.67
C TYR A 147 10.70 -7.78 -7.43
N LEU A 148 10.53 -7.29 -6.20
CA LEU A 148 10.93 -5.95 -5.78
C LEU A 148 12.36 -5.87 -5.24
N SER A 149 13.20 -6.89 -5.42
CA SER A 149 14.52 -6.97 -4.78
C SER A 149 15.43 -5.78 -5.09
N HIS A 150 15.29 -5.19 -6.28
CA HIS A 150 16.04 -4.02 -6.74
C HIS A 150 15.63 -2.70 -6.05
N LEU A 151 14.44 -2.62 -5.45
CA LEU A 151 13.99 -1.41 -4.74
C LEU A 151 14.47 -1.42 -3.28
N PRO A 152 15.10 -0.33 -2.79
CA PRO A 152 15.47 -0.22 -1.39
C PRO A 152 14.22 -0.18 -0.49
N GLU A 153 14.29 -0.83 0.67
CA GLU A 153 13.18 -0.89 1.64
C GLU A 153 13.33 0.19 2.72
N VAL A 154 12.26 0.97 2.92
CA VAL A 154 12.13 1.86 4.07
C VAL A 154 11.92 1.00 5.32
N GLN A 155 12.93 0.95 6.18
CA GLN A 155 12.88 0.13 7.39
C GLN A 155 12.16 0.88 8.51
N ILE A 156 10.93 0.46 8.81
CA ILE A 156 10.16 0.96 9.97
C ILE A 156 10.10 -0.09 11.08
N ASN A 157 9.77 0.36 12.29
CA ASN A 157 9.55 -0.51 13.45
C ASN A 157 8.50 -1.59 13.16
N LYS A 158 8.89 -2.85 13.35
CA LYS A 158 8.06 -4.05 13.10
C LYS A 158 7.26 -4.45 14.35
N ASN A 159 6.34 -5.39 14.20
CA ASN A 159 5.70 -6.07 15.33
C ASN A 159 6.71 -6.96 16.07
N LYS A 160 6.35 -7.43 17.26
CA LYS A 160 7.21 -8.31 18.08
C LYS A 160 7.57 -9.62 17.37
N ASP A 161 6.69 -10.09 16.50
CA ASP A 161 6.87 -11.29 15.67
C ASP A 161 7.68 -11.03 14.38
N GLY A 162 8.23 -9.82 14.20
CA GLY A 162 9.01 -9.45 13.02
C GLY A 162 8.17 -9.08 11.80
N THR A 163 6.84 -9.10 11.88
CA THR A 163 5.96 -8.72 10.76
C THR A 163 5.83 -7.20 10.64
N PRO A 164 5.55 -6.65 9.44
CA PRO A 164 5.31 -5.23 9.28
C PRO A 164 4.12 -4.71 10.09
N LYS A 165 4.19 -3.46 10.56
CA LYS A 165 3.04 -2.81 11.20
C LYS A 165 2.08 -2.27 10.15
N HIS A 166 0.78 -2.50 10.35
CA HIS A 166 -0.27 -1.83 9.58
C HIS A 166 -0.39 -0.35 10.00
N PRO A 167 -0.77 0.60 9.12
CA PRO A 167 -0.91 2.02 9.47
C PRO A 167 -1.79 2.30 10.69
N MET A 168 -2.87 1.53 10.86
CA MET A 168 -3.71 1.61 12.07
C MET A 168 -2.94 1.33 13.38
N SER A 169 -1.91 0.49 13.34
CA SER A 169 -1.03 0.26 14.49
C SER A 169 -0.10 1.45 14.74
N TRP A 170 0.34 2.17 13.70
CA TRP A 170 1.13 3.40 13.86
C TRP A 170 0.34 4.47 14.61
N GLN A 171 -0.93 4.64 14.27
CA GLN A 171 -1.84 5.53 15.00
C GLN A 171 -2.03 5.10 16.46
N ARG A 172 -2.39 3.82 16.70
CA ARG A 172 -2.66 3.31 18.06
C ARG A 172 -1.44 3.38 18.98
N GLN A 173 -0.24 3.19 18.42
CA GLN A 173 1.02 3.20 19.17
C GLN A 173 1.71 4.56 19.14
N LYS A 174 1.07 5.61 18.59
CA LYS A 174 1.61 6.98 18.47
C LYS A 174 2.95 7.07 17.72
N LEU A 175 3.19 6.20 16.74
CA LEU A 175 4.44 6.09 15.97
C LEU A 175 4.49 6.98 14.72
N LYS A 176 3.45 7.77 14.44
CA LYS A 176 3.34 8.55 13.19
C LYS A 176 4.51 9.53 13.01
N GLY A 177 4.94 10.18 14.09
CA GLY A 177 6.08 11.10 14.08
C GLY A 177 7.38 10.39 13.69
N ASP A 178 7.70 9.29 14.38
CA ASP A 178 8.89 8.48 14.09
C ASP A 178 8.91 7.96 12.65
N ILE A 179 7.78 7.46 12.17
CA ILE A 179 7.66 6.95 10.80
C ILE A 179 7.84 8.06 9.77
N LYS A 180 7.26 9.24 10.03
CA LYS A 180 7.47 10.41 9.19
C LYS A 180 8.95 10.78 9.13
N SER A 181 9.64 10.82 10.26
CA SER A 181 11.09 11.09 10.30
C SER A 181 11.88 10.05 9.51
N ILE A 182 11.60 8.76 9.68
CA ILE A 182 12.24 7.68 8.92
C ILE A 182 12.02 7.85 7.40
N ILE A 183 10.81 8.20 6.97
CA ILE A 183 10.52 8.44 5.54
C ILE A 183 11.25 9.69 5.04
N SER A 184 11.28 10.78 5.81
CA SER A 184 12.00 12.01 5.43
C SER A 184 13.51 11.79 5.32
N GLU A 185 14.08 10.94 6.18
CA GLU A 185 15.51 10.60 6.19
C GLU A 185 15.86 9.49 5.20
N PHE A 186 14.88 8.88 4.54
CA PHE A 186 15.10 7.82 3.57
C PHE A 186 15.87 8.35 2.36
N LYS A 187 17.18 8.10 2.37
CA LYS A 187 18.05 8.39 1.23
C LYS A 187 18.07 7.19 0.30
N THR A 188 17.81 7.44 -0.97
CA THR A 188 18.12 6.46 -2.01
C THR A 188 19.63 6.31 -2.10
N ILE A 189 20.14 5.09 -1.97
CA ILE A 189 21.50 4.80 -2.42
C ILE A 189 21.44 4.92 -3.94
N SER A 190 22.00 6.02 -4.48
CA SER A 190 22.20 6.17 -5.91
C SER A 190 23.20 5.10 -6.34
N ASN A 191 22.69 3.99 -6.87
CA ASN A 191 23.53 3.09 -7.65
C ASN A 191 23.82 3.83 -8.97
N ASN A 192 24.95 4.53 -9.00
CA ASN A 192 25.60 4.92 -10.24
C ASN A 192 25.95 3.63 -10.99
N PHE A 193 25.13 3.25 -11.95
CA PHE A 193 25.49 2.35 -13.05
C PHE A 193 25.06 3.00 -14.35
#